data_AF-A0A4Q5RYK6-F1
#
_entry.id   AF-A0A4Q5RYK6-F1
#
_cell.length_a   1.000
_cell.length_b   1.000
_cell.length_c   1.000
_cell.angle_alpha   90.00
_cell.angle_beta   90.00
_cell.angle_gamma   90.00
#
_symmetry.space_group_name_H-M   'P 1'
#
loop_
_entity.id
_entity.type
_entity.pdbx_description
1 polymer ?
#
loop_
_entity_poly.entity_id
_entity_poly.type
_entity_poly.pdbx_seq_one_letter_code
_entity_poly.pdbx_strand_id
1 'polypeptide(L)'
;MILTFLLPIFFLTTADPAQKDLIEWNPERKLTWADFKGKVPVNAGNAALTNTAINVEFGFSNKGMTFSIKCRFDKTKSWVRIKTDLVL
;
A
#
# COMPACT_ATOMS: atom_id res chain seq x y z
N MET A 1 -29.16 26.22 -35.80
CA MET A 1 -28.41 24.95 -35.79
C MET A 1 -27.14 25.15 -34.97
N ILE A 2 -27.18 24.84 -33.67
CA ILE A 2 -25.98 24.58 -32.86
C ILE A 2 -26.37 23.42 -31.95
N LEU A 3 -25.85 22.23 -32.26
CA LEU A 3 -26.07 21.02 -31.51
C LEU A 3 -24.89 20.89 -30.54
N THR A 4 -25.07 21.30 -29.28
CA THR A 4 -24.06 21.16 -28.24
C THR A 4 -24.00 19.70 -27.78
N PHE A 5 -23.03 18.95 -28.31
CA PHE A 5 -22.67 17.63 -27.80
C PHE A 5 -21.93 17.78 -26.47
N LEU A 6 -22.59 17.41 -25.37
CA LEU A 6 -21.96 17.19 -24.07
C LEU A 6 -21.14 15.89 -24.15
N LEU A 7 -19.83 16.00 -24.37
CA LEU A 7 -18.91 14.87 -24.27
C LEU A 7 -18.66 14.58 -22.77
N PRO A 8 -18.89 13.36 -22.26
CA PRO A 8 -18.56 13.05 -20.88
C PRO A 8 -17.04 13.04 -20.73
N ILE A 9 -16.51 13.96 -19.93
CA ILE A 9 -15.10 13.97 -19.54
C ILE A 9 -14.88 12.76 -18.64
N PHE A 10 -14.42 11.67 -19.23
CA PHE A 10 -13.93 10.51 -18.49
C PHE A 10 -12.61 10.93 -17.83
N PHE A 11 -12.65 11.22 -16.53
CA PHE A 11 -11.44 11.41 -15.74
C PHE A 11 -10.68 10.08 -15.68
N LEU A 12 -9.71 9.90 -16.58
CA LEU A 12 -8.72 8.84 -16.51
C LEU A 12 -7.79 9.15 -15.33
N THR A 13 -8.14 8.63 -14.15
CA THR A 13 -7.23 8.63 -13.00
C THR A 13 -6.09 7.65 -13.29
N THR A 14 -4.94 8.15 -13.71
CA THR A 14 -3.73 7.36 -13.85
C THR A 14 -3.20 7.03 -12.46
N ALA A 15 -3.58 5.87 -11.92
CA ALA A 15 -3.00 5.38 -10.67
C ALA A 15 -1.49 5.16 -10.87
N ASP A 16 -0.67 5.80 -10.04
CA ASP A 16 0.79 5.64 -10.05
C ASP A 16 1.14 4.14 -9.96
N PRO A 17 1.87 3.58 -10.94
CA PRO A 17 2.30 2.18 -10.90
C PRO A 17 2.99 1.82 -9.57
N ALA A 18 3.74 2.74 -8.96
CA ALA A 18 4.41 2.53 -7.69
C ALA A 18 3.43 2.37 -6.51
N GLN A 19 2.23 2.96 -6.60
CA GLN A 19 1.18 2.83 -5.58
C GLN A 19 0.47 1.48 -5.66
N LYS A 20 0.42 0.83 -6.83
CA LYS A 20 -0.26 -0.48 -7.01
C LYS A 20 0.36 -1.60 -6.17
N ASP A 21 1.63 -1.45 -5.81
CA ASP A 21 2.36 -2.42 -5.01
C ASP A 21 2.42 -2.06 -3.52
N LEU A 22 1.75 -0.97 -3.12
CA LEU A 22 1.56 -0.60 -1.73
C LEU A 22 0.14 -0.97 -1.28
N ILE A 23 0.03 -1.49 -0.07
CA ILE A 23 -1.24 -1.70 0.62
C ILE A 23 -1.27 -0.76 1.81
N GLU A 24 -2.17 0.23 1.78
CA GLU A 24 -2.48 1.03 2.95
C GLU A 24 -3.13 0.17 4.04
N TRP A 25 -2.75 0.42 5.29
CA TRP A 25 -3.31 -0.31 6.43
C TRP A 25 -4.81 -0.05 6.55
N ASN A 26 -5.57 -1.13 6.70
CA ASN A 26 -7.00 -1.10 6.95
C ASN A 26 -7.33 -2.26 7.90
N PRO A 27 -8.03 -2.03 9.03
CA PRO A 27 -8.35 -3.08 9.99
C PRO A 27 -9.22 -4.22 9.40
N GLU A 28 -9.97 -3.95 8.33
CA GLU A 28 -10.86 -4.92 7.67
C GLU A 28 -10.13 -5.78 6.63
N ARG A 29 -8.95 -5.36 6.16
CA ARG A 29 -8.19 -6.06 5.12
C ARG A 29 -6.99 -6.80 5.74
N LYS A 30 -7.16 -8.10 5.96
CA LYS A 30 -6.03 -8.99 6.31
C LYS A 30 -5.10 -9.17 5.11
N LEU A 31 -3.79 -9.26 5.38
CA LEU A 31 -2.81 -9.65 4.38
C LEU A 31 -2.97 -11.14 4.07
N THR A 32 -2.68 -11.51 2.82
CA THR A 32 -2.65 -12.91 2.39
C THR A 32 -1.30 -13.23 1.77
N TRP A 33 -0.98 -14.52 1.61
CA TRP A 33 0.24 -14.92 0.93
C TRP A 33 0.40 -14.37 -0.49
N ALA A 34 -0.69 -14.04 -1.17
CA ALA A 34 -0.67 -13.43 -2.49
C ALA A 34 -0.17 -11.97 -2.48
N ASP A 35 -0.16 -11.32 -1.31
CA ASP A 35 0.35 -9.95 -1.17
C ASP A 35 1.89 -9.90 -1.09
N PHE A 36 2.56 -10.99 -0.72
CA PHE A 36 4.03 -11.09 -0.64
C PHE A 36 4.62 -11.44 -2.01
N LYS A 37 4.94 -10.43 -2.80
CA LYS A 37 5.43 -10.55 -4.19
C LYS A 37 6.94 -10.41 -4.33
N GLY A 38 7.66 -10.09 -3.25
CA GLY A 38 9.11 -9.93 -3.26
C GLY A 38 9.84 -11.25 -3.51
N LYS A 39 11.04 -11.13 -4.08
CA LYS A 39 11.92 -12.28 -4.30
C LYS A 39 12.59 -12.69 -2.99
N VAL A 40 12.58 -13.98 -2.70
CA VAL A 40 13.32 -14.56 -1.57
C VAL A 40 14.84 -14.40 -1.82
N PRO A 41 15.60 -13.74 -0.95
CA PRO A 41 17.05 -13.67 -1.04
C PRO A 41 17.69 -15.07 -0.92
N VAL A 42 18.74 -15.34 -1.70
CA VAL A 42 19.37 -16.67 -1.80
C VAL A 42 19.84 -17.21 -0.44
N ASN A 43 20.34 -16.32 0.43
CA ASN A 43 20.90 -16.68 1.74
C ASN A 43 19.97 -16.30 2.91
N ALA A 44 18.67 -16.20 2.66
CA ALA A 44 17.74 -15.80 3.71
C ALA A 44 17.56 -16.90 4.76
N GLY A 45 18.03 -16.65 5.99
CA GLY A 45 17.85 -17.56 7.13
C GLY A 45 16.42 -17.58 7.67
N ASN A 46 15.64 -16.53 7.43
CA ASN A 46 14.26 -16.39 7.88
C ASN A 46 13.24 -17.05 6.92
N ALA A 47 12.05 -17.33 7.44
CA ALA A 47 10.95 -17.95 6.69
C ALA A 47 10.16 -16.93 5.84
N ALA A 48 10.09 -15.67 6.29
CA ALA A 48 9.42 -14.57 5.63
C ALA A 48 9.99 -13.22 6.09
N LEU A 49 9.81 -12.18 5.29
CA LEU A 49 10.15 -10.79 5.62
C LEU A 49 9.01 -9.86 5.21
N THR A 50 8.67 -8.94 6.10
CA THR A 50 7.66 -7.89 5.86
C THR A 50 8.37 -6.54 5.76
N ASN A 51 8.13 -5.83 4.66
CA ASN A 51 8.55 -4.46 4.47
C ASN A 51 7.34 -3.52 4.66
N THR A 52 7.45 -2.62 5.62
CA THR A 52 6.40 -1.63 5.92
C THR A 52 7.00 -0.25 6.11
N ALA A 53 6.17 0.78 5.97
CA ALA A 53 6.50 2.14 6.34
C ALA A 53 5.41 2.72 7.24
N ILE A 54 5.84 3.46 8.25
CA ILE A 54 4.97 4.27 9.11
C ILE A 54 5.30 5.73 8.82
N ASN A 55 4.31 6.45 8.31
CA ASN A 55 4.36 7.86 8.00
C ASN A 55 3.63 8.61 9.11
N VAL A 56 4.36 9.45 9.84
CA VAL A 56 3.80 10.33 10.86
C VAL A 56 3.90 11.77 10.35
N GLU A 57 2.75 12.41 10.18
CA GLU A 57 2.63 13.80 9.80
C GLU A 57 2.05 14.56 10.99
N PHE A 58 2.59 15.74 11.31
CA PHE A 58 2.05 16.59 12.36
C PHE A 58 2.16 18.06 11.97
N GLY A 59 1.25 18.88 12.50
CA GLY A 59 1.20 20.31 12.24
C GLY A 59 0.62 21.06 13.42
N PHE A 60 1.05 22.31 13.61
CA PHE A 60 0.55 23.20 14.66
C PHE A 60 -0.22 24.37 14.04
N SER A 61 -1.32 24.74 14.69
CA SER A 61 -2.11 25.91 14.35
C SER A 61 -2.65 26.59 15.61
N ASN A 62 -3.34 27.72 15.45
CA ASN A 62 -4.07 28.37 16.54
C ASN A 62 -5.17 27.48 17.16
N LYS A 63 -5.53 26.36 16.51
CA LYS A 63 -6.48 25.36 17.01
C LYS A 63 -5.82 24.20 17.74
N GLY A 64 -4.49 24.25 17.93
CA GLY A 64 -3.71 23.18 18.54
C GLY A 64 -2.97 22.31 17.52
N MET A 65 -2.48 21.16 18.01
CA MET A 65 -1.73 20.18 17.23
C MET A 65 -2.68 19.25 16.46
N THR A 66 -2.33 19.00 15.20
CA THR A 66 -2.95 17.97 14.36
C THR A 66 -1.89 16.93 14.02
N PHE A 67 -2.30 15.68 13.87
CA PHE A 67 -1.42 14.62 13.42
C PHE A 67 -2.18 13.59 12.57
N SER A 68 -1.45 12.89 11.71
CA SER A 68 -1.92 11.78 10.90
C SER A 68 -0.85 10.70 10.91
N ILE A 69 -1.26 9.45 11.13
CA ILE A 69 -0.39 8.28 11.05
C ILE A 69 -0.93 7.40 9.94
N LYS A 70 -0.07 7.10 8.95
CA LYS A 70 -0.38 6.17 7.85
C LYS A 70 0.63 5.03 7.89
N CYS A 71 0.13 3.81 7.72
CA CYS A 71 0.97 2.61 7.66
C CYS A 71 0.73 1.94 6.31
N ARG A 72 1.80 1.51 5.65
CA ARG A 72 1.70 0.83 4.36
C ARG A 72 2.63 -0.38 4.29
N PHE A 73 2.15 -1.43 3.64
CA PHE A 73 2.89 -2.65 3.33
C PHE A 73 3.35 -2.62 1.88
N ASP A 74 4.63 -2.94 1.62
CA ASP A 74 5.19 -3.01 0.26
C ASP A 74 5.21 -4.46 -0.21
N LYS A 75 4.37 -4.77 -1.20
CA LYS A 75 4.22 -6.11 -1.77
C LYS A 75 5.49 -6.61 -2.43
N THR A 76 6.23 -5.72 -3.09
CA THR A 76 7.41 -6.08 -3.91
C THR A 76 8.68 -6.24 -3.07
N LYS A 77 8.71 -5.66 -1.87
CA LYS A 77 9.83 -5.82 -0.92
C LYS A 77 9.56 -6.83 0.19
N SER A 78 8.32 -7.27 0.33
CA SER A 78 7.93 -8.32 1.28
C SER A 78 7.88 -9.68 0.60
N TRP A 79 8.42 -10.72 1.24
CA TRP A 79 8.54 -12.06 0.65
C TRP A 79 8.26 -13.15 1.69
N VAL A 80 7.83 -14.32 1.21
CA VAL A 80 7.63 -15.52 2.02
C VAL A 80 8.25 -16.72 1.31
N ARG A 81 9.02 -17.53 2.06
CA ARG A 81 9.58 -18.81 1.61
C ARG A 81 8.75 -19.99 2.08
N ILE A 82 8.25 -19.94 3.31
CA ILE A 82 7.47 -21.01 3.95
C ILE A 82 6.06 -20.49 4.23
N LYS A 83 5.04 -21.09 3.60
CA LYS A 83 3.64 -20.67 3.74
C LYS A 83 2.90 -21.65 4.66
N THR A 84 2.72 -21.25 5.92
CA THR A 84 1.95 -21.99 6.94
C THR A 84 1.22 -21.02 7.83
N ASP A 85 0.14 -21.45 8.49
CA ASP A 85 -0.67 -20.56 9.35
C ASP A 85 0.11 -19.98 10.55
N LEU A 86 1.28 -20.54 10.89
CA LEU A 86 2.17 -20.01 11.93
C LEU A 86 3.01 -18.81 11.48
N VAL A 87 3.15 -18.60 10.16
CA VAL A 87 4.01 -17.56 9.58
C VAL A 87 3.19 -16.33 9.15
N LEU A 88 1.86 -16.45 8.97
CA LEU A 88 0.97 -15.35 8.55
C LEU A 88 0.29 -14.65 9.71
#